data_AF-A0A8H7PI43-F1
#
_entry.id   AF-A0A8H7PI43-F1
#
_cell.length_a   1.000
_cell.length_b   1.000
_cell.length_c   1.000
_cell.angle_alpha   90.00
_cell.angle_beta   90.00
_cell.angle_gamma   90.00
#
_symmetry.space_group_name_H-M   'P 1'
#
loop_
_entity.id
_entity.type
_entity.pdbx_description
1 polymer ?
#
loop_
_entity_poly.entity_id
_entity_poly.type
_entity_poly.pdbx_seq_one_letter_code
_entity_poly.pdbx_strand_id
1 'polypeptide(L)'
;MAQDLGLHRSATNWNIPKAEIELRRRLWYATYVMDRWVSAELGRPVTILDHDFDVDMPSLYDEIDSSPSVGCSIGTPKENSIYPADHDGKVKQVYHTFIHVIKLTQILGQVLQGLHSPRARSLGRRNESLICFLDGALVRWKLNLPPELE
;
A
#
# COMPACT_ATOMS: atom_id res chain seq x y z
N MET A 1 -0.40 -18.72 1.76
CA MET A 1 -1.55 -18.31 2.60
C MET A 1 -2.26 -17.07 2.06
N ALA A 2 -1.60 -15.91 1.91
CA ALA A 2 -2.27 -14.72 1.39
C ALA A 2 -2.76 -14.88 -0.07
N GLN A 3 -1.95 -15.52 -0.92
CA GLN A 3 -2.33 -15.84 -2.29
C GLN A 3 -3.49 -16.84 -2.36
N ASP A 4 -3.50 -17.84 -1.47
CA ASP A 4 -4.56 -18.85 -1.40
C ASP A 4 -5.92 -18.24 -1.02
N LEU A 5 -5.90 -17.14 -0.25
CA LEU A 5 -7.08 -16.34 0.08
C LEU A 5 -7.48 -15.36 -1.04
N GLY A 6 -6.75 -15.33 -2.16
CA GLY A 6 -7.01 -14.45 -3.30
C GLY A 6 -6.63 -12.98 -3.06
N LEU A 7 -5.89 -12.65 -2.00
CA LEU A 7 -5.59 -11.25 -1.64
C LEU A 7 -4.71 -10.52 -2.67
N HIS A 8 -3.99 -11.26 -3.51
CA HIS A 8 -3.16 -10.74 -4.60
C HIS A 8 -3.96 -10.29 -5.83
N ARG A 9 -5.27 -10.53 -5.85
CA ARG A 9 -6.16 -10.17 -6.96
C ARG A 9 -6.99 -8.94 -6.59
N SER A 10 -7.17 -8.04 -7.55
CA SER A 10 -8.03 -6.87 -7.38
C SER A 10 -9.46 -7.30 -7.08
N ALA A 11 -9.97 -6.87 -5.92
CA ALA A 11 -11.36 -7.05 -5.52
C ALA A 11 -12.26 -5.87 -5.94
N THR A 12 -11.73 -4.90 -6.70
CA THR A 12 -12.42 -3.65 -7.06
C THR A 12 -13.78 -3.88 -7.75
N ASN A 13 -13.91 -4.95 -8.52
CA ASN A 13 -15.13 -5.30 -9.25
C ASN A 13 -15.96 -6.41 -8.58
N TRP A 14 -15.62 -6.80 -7.35
CA TRP A 14 -16.33 -7.86 -6.64
C TRP A 14 -17.60 -7.31 -6.01
N ASN A 15 -18.62 -8.16 -5.89
CA ASN A 15 -19.88 -7.81 -5.23
C ASN A 15 -19.77 -8.00 -3.71
N ILE A 16 -18.90 -7.20 -3.06
CA ILE A 16 -18.67 -7.19 -1.62
C ILE A 16 -18.66 -5.74 -1.10
N PRO A 17 -18.84 -5.52 0.23
CA PRO A 17 -18.78 -4.17 0.80
C PRO A 17 -17.44 -3.48 0.50
N LYS A 18 -17.48 -2.16 0.27
CA LYS A 18 -16.25 -1.39 -0.02
C LYS A 18 -15.24 -1.46 1.13
N ALA A 19 -15.72 -1.43 2.37
CA ALA A 19 -14.88 -1.61 3.55
C ALA A 19 -14.11 -2.94 3.51
N GLU A 20 -14.73 -4.01 3.00
CA GLU A 20 -14.06 -5.31 2.79
C GLU A 20 -13.03 -5.24 1.66
N ILE A 21 -13.31 -4.54 0.55
CA ILE A 21 -12.33 -4.31 -0.52
C ILE A 21 -11.09 -3.60 0.03
N GLU A 22 -11.28 -2.51 0.79
CA GLU A 22 -10.17 -1.77 1.39
C GLU A 22 -9.44 -2.60 2.45
N LEU A 23 -10.13 -3.43 3.21
CA LEU A 23 -9.49 -4.36 4.15
C LEU A 23 -8.58 -5.35 3.42
N ARG A 24 -9.05 -5.93 2.31
CA ARG A 24 -8.27 -6.85 1.47
C ARG A 24 -7.02 -6.16 0.90
N ARG A 25 -7.15 -4.93 0.39
CA ARG A 25 -6.00 -4.12 -0.08
C ARG A 25 -4.98 -3.91 1.05
N ARG A 26 -5.45 -3.49 2.23
CA ARG A 26 -4.60 -3.27 3.41
C ARG A 26 -3.87 -4.54 3.84
N LEU A 27 -4.55 -5.68 3.90
CA LEU A 27 -3.95 -6.97 4.25
C LEU A 27 -2.92 -7.46 3.23
N TRP A 28 -3.20 -7.28 1.93
CA TRP A 28 -2.24 -7.61 0.89
C TRP A 28 -0.95 -6.79 1.05
N TYR A 29 -1.08 -5.47 1.16
CA TYR A 29 0.10 -4.60 1.28
C TYR A 29 0.84 -4.77 2.60
N ALA A 30 0.17 -5.14 3.70
CA ALA A 30 0.86 -5.52 4.94
C ALA A 30 1.74 -6.76 4.73
N THR A 31 1.22 -7.76 4.00
CA THR A 31 2.00 -8.96 3.63
C THR A 31 3.17 -8.62 2.71
N TYR A 32 2.93 -7.77 1.71
CA TYR A 32 3.94 -7.26 0.78
C TYR A 32 5.09 -6.54 1.49
N VAL A 33 4.75 -5.69 2.48
CA VAL A 33 5.73 -4.98 3.29
C VAL A 33 6.57 -5.98 4.07
N MET A 34 5.93 -6.88 4.82
CA MET A 34 6.64 -7.89 5.62
C MET A 34 7.57 -8.78 4.79
N ASP A 35 7.14 -9.23 3.60
CA ASP A 35 7.97 -10.04 2.69
C ASP A 35 9.31 -9.36 2.39
N ARG A 36 9.30 -8.07 2.05
CA ARG A 36 10.50 -7.30 1.68
C ARG A 36 11.40 -6.99 2.86
N TRP A 37 10.81 -6.59 4.00
CA TRP A 37 11.60 -6.27 5.20
C TRP A 37 12.29 -7.52 5.77
N VAL A 38 11.57 -8.64 5.87
CA VAL A 38 12.16 -9.92 6.31
C VAL A 38 13.21 -10.42 5.32
N SER A 39 12.97 -10.26 4.01
CA SER A 39 13.95 -10.60 2.98
C SER A 39 15.22 -9.77 3.09
N ALA A 40 15.09 -8.46 3.36
CA ALA A 40 16.23 -7.58 3.58
C ALA A 40 17.04 -7.98 4.82
N GLU A 41 16.36 -8.24 5.94
CA GLU A 41 17.00 -8.61 7.21
C GLU A 41 17.73 -9.95 7.12
N LEU A 42 17.13 -10.95 6.46
CA LEU A 42 17.68 -12.30 6.36
C LEU A 42 18.55 -12.51 5.11
N GLY A 43 18.71 -11.51 4.25
CA GLY A 43 19.41 -11.62 2.98
C GLY A 43 18.78 -12.62 1.99
N ARG A 44 17.47 -12.82 2.07
CA ARG A 44 16.72 -13.78 1.24
C ARG A 44 16.14 -13.08 -0.01
N PRO A 45 15.84 -13.82 -1.09
CA PRO A 45 15.05 -13.29 -2.19
C PRO A 45 13.63 -12.92 -1.72
N VAL A 46 13.11 -11.80 -2.23
CA VAL A 46 11.70 -11.45 -2.09
C VAL A 46 10.83 -12.50 -2.78
N THR A 47 9.68 -12.82 -2.18
CA THR A 47 8.78 -13.85 -2.71
C THR A 47 7.61 -13.28 -3.49
N ILE A 48 7.19 -12.05 -3.18
CA ILE A 48 6.10 -11.37 -3.89
C ILE A 48 6.70 -10.44 -4.95
N LEU A 49 6.56 -10.80 -6.23
CA LEU A 49 7.05 -9.98 -7.34
C LEU A 49 5.99 -8.95 -7.75
N ASP A 50 6.43 -7.75 -8.12
CA ASP A 50 5.53 -6.63 -8.45
C ASP A 50 4.63 -6.89 -9.67
N HIS A 51 4.96 -7.87 -10.52
CA HIS A 51 4.16 -8.24 -11.68
C HIS A 51 3.15 -9.37 -11.42
N ASP A 52 3.15 -9.97 -10.22
CA ASP A 52 2.33 -11.14 -9.90
C ASP A 52 0.99 -10.77 -9.21
N PHE A 53 0.71 -9.47 -9.02
CA PHE A 53 -0.51 -8.99 -8.38
C PHE A 53 -1.03 -7.71 -9.05
N ASP A 54 -2.33 -7.46 -8.90
CA ASP A 54 -3.04 -6.31 -9.49
C ASP A 54 -3.87 -5.52 -8.45
N VAL A 55 -3.51 -5.63 -7.18
CA VAL A 55 -4.15 -4.91 -6.06
C VAL A 55 -3.85 -3.42 -6.11
N ASP A 56 -4.90 -2.60 -6.11
CA ASP A 56 -4.80 -1.14 -6.05
C ASP A 56 -4.29 -0.65 -4.68
N MET A 57 -3.61 0.50 -4.67
CA MET A 57 -3.15 1.15 -3.43
C MET A 57 -4.32 1.36 -2.45
N PRO A 58 -4.14 1.10 -1.13
CA PRO A 58 -5.17 1.36 -0.14
C PRO A 58 -5.58 2.84 -0.11
N SER A 59 -6.84 3.09 0.25
CA SER A 59 -7.34 4.44 0.52
C SER A 59 -6.63 5.06 1.73
N LEU A 60 -6.51 6.39 1.72
CA LEU A 60 -6.03 7.17 2.87
C LEU A 60 -7.00 7.14 4.05
N TYR A 61 -8.27 6.87 3.76
CA TYR A 61 -9.38 7.03 4.68
C TYR A 61 -9.86 5.67 5.18
N ASP A 62 -10.42 5.66 6.39
CA ASP A 62 -11.06 4.46 6.91
C ASP A 62 -12.50 4.38 6.41
N GLU A 63 -12.78 3.40 5.56
CA GLU A 63 -14.15 3.13 5.10
C GLU A 63 -14.94 2.45 6.21
N ILE A 64 -15.97 3.13 6.72
CA ILE A 64 -16.92 2.55 7.66
C ILE A 64 -18.08 1.99 6.84
N ASP A 65 -18.46 0.73 7.12
CA ASP A 65 -19.67 0.16 6.53
C ASP A 65 -20.88 1.04 6.85
N SER A 66 -21.40 1.70 5.82
CA SER A 66 -22.73 2.30 5.87
C SER A 66 -23.72 1.14 5.84
N SER A 67 -24.06 0.57 7.00
CA SER A 67 -25.18 -0.37 7.07
C SER A 67 -26.41 0.28 6.42
N PRO A 68 -27.22 -0.44 5.62
CA PRO A 68 -28.52 0.09 5.24
C PRO A 68 -29.34 0.22 6.53
N SER A 69 -29.52 1.44 7.01
CA SER A 69 -30.44 1.71 8.12
C SER A 69 -31.84 1.35 7.65
N VAL A 70 -32.29 0.15 8.00
CA VAL A 70 -33.69 -0.23 7.92
C VAL A 70 -34.42 0.59 8.99
N GLY A 71 -35.01 1.72 8.61
CA GLY A 71 -35.79 2.53 9.56
C GLY A 71 -36.10 3.96 9.13
N CYS A 72 -37.15 4.12 8.32
CA CYS A 72 -38.07 5.25 8.17
C CYS A 72 -37.72 6.59 8.86
N SER A 73 -37.38 7.64 8.10
CA SER A 73 -37.87 9.01 8.34
C SER A 73 -37.68 9.93 7.12
N ILE A 74 -38.76 10.64 6.79
CA ILE A 74 -38.81 11.75 5.84
C ILE A 74 -38.02 12.92 6.44
N GLY A 75 -37.00 13.43 5.72
CA GLY A 75 -36.43 14.74 6.01
C GLY A 75 -34.92 14.89 5.84
N THR A 76 -34.55 15.66 4.81
CA THR A 76 -33.24 16.30 4.52
C THR A 76 -32.17 15.47 3.80
N PRO A 77 -31.62 15.97 2.67
CA PRO A 77 -30.44 15.40 2.04
C PRO A 77 -29.20 15.94 2.77
N LYS A 78 -28.76 15.24 3.80
CA LYS A 78 -27.39 15.41 4.29
C LYS A 78 -26.55 14.28 3.69
N GLU A 79 -25.58 14.65 2.87
CA GLU A 79 -24.52 13.75 2.39
C GLU A 79 -23.92 13.01 3.59
N ASN A 80 -24.25 11.73 3.71
CA ASN A 80 -23.66 10.86 4.71
C ASN A 80 -22.21 10.59 4.29
N SER A 81 -21.27 11.37 4.82
CA SER A 81 -19.84 11.07 4.69
C SER A 81 -19.59 9.66 5.25
N ILE A 82 -19.13 8.75 4.39
CA ILE A 82 -18.81 7.33 4.71
C ILE A 82 -17.56 7.23 5.62
N TYR A 83 -16.88 8.37 5.85
CA TYR A 83 -15.61 8.42 6.57
C TYR A 83 -15.73 9.15 7.91
N PRO A 84 -14.98 8.69 8.94
CA PRO A 84 -14.91 9.38 10.22
C PRO A 84 -14.24 10.75 10.07
N ALA A 85 -14.92 11.78 10.55
CA ALA A 85 -14.38 13.13 10.64
C ALA A 85 -13.69 13.37 11.98
N ASP A 86 -12.71 14.28 12.02
CA ASP A 86 -12.13 14.80 13.26
C ASP A 86 -13.07 15.81 13.94
N HIS A 87 -12.60 16.40 15.05
CA HIS A 87 -13.34 17.42 15.81
C HIS A 87 -13.63 18.69 15.00
N ASP A 88 -12.86 18.96 13.94
CA ASP A 88 -13.01 20.09 13.01
C ASP A 88 -13.87 19.73 11.78
N GLY A 89 -14.42 18.51 11.72
CA GLY A 89 -15.23 18.04 10.60
C GLY A 89 -14.42 17.60 9.37
N LYS A 90 -13.09 17.49 9.49
CA LYS A 90 -12.23 17.02 8.39
C LYS A 90 -12.14 15.50 8.38
N VAL A 91 -12.24 14.89 7.20
CA VAL A 91 -12.08 13.43 7.06
C VAL A 91 -10.69 12.99 7.50
N LYS A 92 -10.62 12.03 8.43
CA LYS A 92 -9.36 11.57 9.01
C LYS A 92 -8.58 10.66 8.04
N GLN A 93 -7.37 11.08 7.66
CA GLN A 93 -6.44 10.30 6.83
C GLN A 93 -5.59 9.33 7.67
N VAL A 94 -6.21 8.24 8.14
CA VAL A 94 -5.56 7.30 9.07
C VAL A 94 -4.39 6.53 8.44
N TYR A 95 -4.49 6.20 7.14
CA TYR A 95 -3.53 5.30 6.48
C TYR A 95 -2.41 6.03 5.74
N HIS A 96 -2.25 7.33 5.97
CA HIS A 96 -1.23 8.14 5.29
C HIS A 96 0.19 7.60 5.49
N THR A 97 0.58 7.30 6.74
CA THR A 97 1.89 6.68 7.04
C THR A 97 2.04 5.32 6.38
N PHE A 98 0.99 4.49 6.40
CA PHE A 98 1.02 3.15 5.82
C PHE A 98 1.28 3.18 4.32
N ILE A 99 0.64 4.10 3.58
CA ILE A 99 0.89 4.30 2.14
C ILE A 99 2.34 4.69 1.87
N HIS A 100 2.93 5.56 2.69
CA HIS A 100 4.34 5.95 2.52
C HIS A 100 5.30 4.81 2.85
N VAL A 101 4.97 3.95 3.83
CA VAL A 101 5.72 2.71 4.10
C VAL A 101 5.65 1.76 2.91
N ILE A 102 4.48 1.59 2.28
CA ILE A 102 4.34 0.77 1.07
C ILE A 102 5.25 1.31 -0.04
N LYS A 103 5.21 2.62 -0.33
CA LYS A 103 6.03 3.25 -1.36
C LYS A 103 7.53 3.07 -1.12
N LEU A 104 7.98 3.28 0.11
CA LEU A 104 9.38 3.00 0.47
C LEU A 104 9.73 1.53 0.26
N THR A 105 8.81 0.64 0.64
CA THR A 105 9.01 -0.81 0.51
C THR A 105 9.04 -1.25 -0.95
N GLN A 106 8.33 -0.58 -1.86
CA GLN A 106 8.48 -0.80 -3.31
C GLN A 106 9.91 -0.49 -3.79
N ILE A 107 10.48 0.64 -3.36
CA ILE A 107 11.86 1.01 -3.66
C ILE A 107 12.84 -0.02 -3.07
N LEU A 108 12.62 -0.45 -1.82
CA LEU A 108 13.40 -1.52 -1.19
C LEU A 108 13.34 -2.81 -2.01
N GLY A 109 12.17 -3.21 -2.52
CA GLY A 109 12.02 -4.37 -3.40
C GLY A 109 12.88 -4.28 -4.66
N GLN A 110 12.99 -3.10 -5.26
CA GLN A 110 13.85 -2.87 -6.42
C GLN A 110 15.34 -2.93 -6.07
N VAL A 111 15.74 -2.41 -4.90
CA VAL A 111 17.11 -2.54 -4.37
C VAL A 111 17.48 -4.01 -4.16
N LEU A 112 16.60 -4.78 -3.50
CA LEU A 112 16.86 -6.19 -3.19
C LEU A 112 17.02 -7.04 -4.46
N GLN A 113 16.16 -6.83 -5.45
CA GLN A 113 16.20 -7.59 -6.70
C GLN A 113 17.37 -7.15 -7.60
N GLY A 114 17.56 -5.84 -7.75
CA GLY A 114 18.48 -5.27 -8.73
C GLY A 114 19.92 -5.07 -8.27
N LEU A 115 20.16 -4.95 -6.95
CA LEU A 115 21.50 -4.70 -6.40
C LEU A 115 22.00 -5.83 -5.50
N HIS A 116 21.12 -6.48 -4.74
CA HIS A 116 21.53 -7.51 -3.78
C HIS A 116 21.48 -8.94 -4.31
N SER A 117 20.85 -9.19 -5.46
CA SER A 117 20.85 -10.54 -6.04
C SER A 117 22.27 -11.02 -6.39
N PRO A 118 22.58 -12.32 -6.26
CA PRO A 118 23.92 -12.85 -6.57
C PRO A 118 24.39 -12.48 -7.98
N ARG A 119 23.45 -12.42 -8.94
CA ARG A 119 23.70 -12.03 -10.32
C ARG A 119 24.01 -10.54 -10.45
N ALA A 120 23.32 -9.67 -9.71
CA ALA A 120 23.62 -8.24 -9.68
C ALA A 120 25.04 -7.94 -9.19
N ARG A 121 25.50 -8.65 -8.15
CA ARG A 121 26.87 -8.50 -7.62
C ARG A 121 27.94 -8.86 -8.66
N SER A 122 27.69 -9.88 -9.48
CA SER A 122 28.61 -10.29 -10.55
C SER A 122 28.67 -9.32 -11.73
N LEU A 123 27.69 -8.41 -11.87
CA LEU A 123 27.53 -7.52 -13.02
C LEU A 123 27.93 -6.06 -12.75
N GLY A 124 28.70 -5.79 -11.69
CA GLY A 124 28.91 -4.50 -11.00
C GLY A 124 29.05 -3.18 -11.79
N ARG A 125 29.21 -3.19 -13.13
CA ARG A 125 29.14 -2.00 -13.99
C ARG A 125 27.74 -1.68 -14.59
N ARG A 126 26.79 -2.62 -14.60
CA ARG A 126 25.47 -2.40 -15.24
C ARG A 126 24.44 -1.70 -14.36
N ASN A 127 24.77 -1.44 -13.09
CA ASN A 127 23.79 -0.96 -12.11
C ASN A 127 23.85 0.55 -11.85
N GLU A 128 24.76 1.31 -12.47
CA GLU A 128 24.87 2.77 -12.23
C GLU A 128 23.56 3.52 -12.59
N SER A 129 22.92 3.16 -13.71
CA SER A 129 21.63 3.74 -14.11
C SER A 129 20.51 3.38 -13.13
N LEU A 130 20.50 2.14 -12.64
CA LEU A 130 19.56 1.69 -11.62
C LEU A 130 19.79 2.42 -10.28
N ILE A 131 21.04 2.61 -9.88
CA ILE A 131 21.39 3.34 -8.64
C ILE A 131 20.92 4.79 -8.75
N CYS A 132 21.20 5.48 -9.85
CA CYS A 132 20.74 6.86 -10.08
C CYS A 132 19.20 6.94 -10.07
N PHE A 133 18.52 5.96 -10.69
CA PHE A 133 17.07 5.88 -10.65
C PHE A 133 16.52 5.68 -9.24
N LEU A 134 17.10 4.76 -8.46
CA LEU A 134 16.69 4.47 -7.09
C LEU A 134 16.96 5.64 -6.15
N ASP A 135 18.09 6.32 -6.31
CA ASP A 135 18.43 7.53 -5.57
C ASP A 135 17.40 8.64 -5.84
N GLY A 136 17.09 8.89 -7.11
CA GLY A 136 16.04 9.84 -7.49
C GLY A 136 14.66 9.45 -6.96
N ALA A 137 14.34 8.15 -6.92
CA ALA A 137 13.09 7.65 -6.34
C ALA A 137 13.03 7.85 -4.82
N LEU A 138 14.12 7.62 -4.09
CA LEU A 138 14.23 7.86 -2.65
C LEU A 138 14.11 9.33 -2.31
N VAL A 139 14.80 10.20 -3.05
CA VAL A 139 14.70 11.66 -2.88
C VAL A 139 13.27 12.12 -3.11
N ARG A 140 12.63 11.66 -4.20
CA ARG A 140 11.22 11.99 -4.48
C ARG A 140 10.29 11.47 -3.40
N TRP A 141 10.49 10.26 -2.92
CA TRP A 141 9.70 9.71 -1.81
C TRP A 141 9.84 10.58 -0.57
N LYS A 142 11.07 10.96 -0.19
CA LYS A 142 11.36 11.82 0.96
C LYS A 142 10.69 13.20 0.82
N LEU A 143 10.74 13.81 -0.35
CA LEU A 143 10.13 15.13 -0.61
C LEU A 143 8.60 15.12 -0.61
N ASN A 144 7.97 13.96 -0.75
CA ASN A 144 6.52 13.82 -0.68
C ASN A 144 6.04 13.32 0.69
N LEU A 145 6.94 13.24 1.68
CA LEU A 145 6.55 12.97 3.05
C LEU A 145 5.71 14.13 3.56
N PRO A 146 4.67 13.83 4.34
CA PRO A 146 3.88 14.87 4.97
C PRO A 146 4.67 15.47 6.14
N PRO A 147 4.38 16.71 6.54
CA PRO A 147 5.11 17.39 7.61
C PRO A 147 5.01 16.67 8.97
N GLU A 148 4.00 15.83 9.19
CA GLU A 148 3.89 15.04 10.42
C GLU A 148 4.89 13.87 10.49
N LEU A 149 5.58 13.54 9.39
CA LEU A 149 6.53 12.42 9.27
C LEU A 149 7.94 12.85 8.82
N GLU A 150 8.23 14.15 8.70
CA GLU A 150 9.56 14.70 8.40
C GLU A 150 10.45 14.80 9.67
#